data_AF-A0A966QCG3-F1
#
_entry.id   AF-A0A966QCG3-F1
#
_cell.length_a   1.000
_cell.length_b   1.000
_cell.length_c   1.000
_cell.angle_alpha   90.00
_cell.angle_beta   90.00
_cell.angle_gamma   90.00
#
_symmetry.space_group_name_H-M   'P 1'
#
loop_
_entity.id
_entity.type
_entity.pdbx_description
1 polymer ?
#
loop_
_entity_poly.entity_id
_entity_poly.type
_entity_poly.pdbx_seq_one_letter_code
_entity_poly.pdbx_strand_id
1 'polypeptide(L)'
;AIEAAFAKFTGEFDQVPPMVSAIKKDGVPLYKLAREGKVIDRPARKVRIDRYEILEIALPIIRFRIHCTKGFYVRTYCHDLGQVFGCGGHMAALARTRSGNFELSKAVRWSDLETAQGIDYLARHLISLPEISRIRRT
;
A
#
# COMPACT_ATOMS: atom_id res chain seq x y z
N ALA A 1 -14.20 -14.21 14.43
CA ALA A 1 -13.17 -14.77 13.51
C ALA A 1 -12.48 -13.67 12.70
N ILE A 2 -13.22 -12.85 11.94
CA ILE A 2 -12.64 -11.77 11.11
C ILE A 2 -11.82 -10.77 11.94
N GLU A 3 -12.40 -10.17 12.97
CA GLU A 3 -11.70 -9.19 13.82
C GLU A 3 -10.43 -9.77 14.45
N ALA A 4 -10.49 -11.00 14.97
CA ALA A 4 -9.34 -11.68 15.55
C ALA A 4 -8.20 -11.88 14.53
N ALA A 5 -8.53 -12.19 13.28
CA ALA A 5 -7.53 -12.31 12.22
C ALA A 5 -6.85 -10.97 11.92
N PHE A 6 -7.61 -9.87 11.85
CA PHE A 6 -7.04 -8.53 11.67
C PHE A 6 -6.18 -8.11 12.87
N ALA A 7 -6.64 -8.37 14.09
CA ALA A 7 -5.91 -8.08 15.32
C ALA A 7 -4.54 -8.77 15.37
N LYS A 8 -4.42 -10.00 14.84
CA LYS A 8 -3.15 -10.76 14.77
C LYS A 8 -2.03 -10.03 14.02
N PHE A 9 -2.37 -9.14 13.08
CA PHE A 9 -1.42 -8.41 12.26
C PHE A 9 -1.24 -6.95 12.69
N THR A 10 -1.73 -6.57 13.87
CA THR A 10 -1.51 -5.23 14.42
C THR A 10 -0.16 -5.17 15.14
N GLY A 11 0.56 -4.06 15.02
CA GLY A 11 1.92 -3.94 15.52
C GLY A 11 2.96 -4.46 14.54
N GLU A 12 4.13 -4.84 15.06
CA GLU A 12 5.28 -5.25 14.26
C GLU A 12 5.25 -6.75 13.94
N PHE A 13 5.52 -7.10 12.69
CA PHE A 13 5.67 -8.49 12.25
C PHE A 13 6.51 -8.57 10.99
N ASP A 14 6.92 -9.79 10.62
CA ASP A 14 7.70 -10.04 9.43
C ASP A 14 6.79 -10.41 8.26
N GLN A 15 6.99 -9.73 7.13
CA GLN A 15 6.26 -9.98 5.89
C GLN A 15 7.21 -10.39 4.78
N VAL A 16 6.89 -11.48 4.09
CA VAL A 16 7.61 -11.91 2.89
C VAL A 16 7.10 -11.09 1.71
N PRO A 17 7.96 -10.30 1.03
CA PRO A 17 7.55 -9.55 -0.15
C PRO A 17 7.03 -10.49 -1.25
N PRO A 18 6.03 -10.10 -2.05
CA PRO A 18 5.50 -10.96 -3.12
C PRO A 18 6.51 -11.08 -4.28
N MET A 19 6.43 -12.18 -5.03
CA MET A 19 7.24 -12.40 -6.24
C MET A 19 7.02 -11.30 -7.27
N VAL A 20 5.77 -10.86 -7.43
CA VAL A 20 5.43 -9.71 -8.30
C VAL A 20 5.69 -8.40 -7.56
N SER A 21 6.97 -8.05 -7.41
CA SER A 21 7.45 -6.82 -6.79
C SER A 21 8.61 -6.19 -7.56
N ALA A 22 8.87 -4.91 -7.27
CA ALA A 22 9.99 -4.14 -7.85
C ALA A 22 11.32 -4.36 -7.11
N ILE A 23 11.35 -5.21 -6.08
CA ILE A 23 12.60 -5.60 -5.40
C ILE A 23 13.55 -6.19 -6.46
N LYS A 24 14.84 -5.89 -6.34
CA LYS A 24 15.85 -6.45 -7.23
C LYS A 24 16.63 -7.55 -6.51
N LYS A 25 16.89 -8.65 -7.23
CA LYS A 25 17.86 -9.67 -6.88
C LYS A 25 18.91 -9.67 -7.98
N ASP A 26 20.16 -9.42 -7.60
CA ASP A 26 21.31 -9.40 -8.52
C ASP A 26 21.07 -8.51 -9.76
N GLY A 27 20.50 -7.31 -9.51
CA GLY A 27 20.18 -6.33 -10.55
C GLY A 27 18.85 -6.54 -11.28
N VAL A 28 18.22 -7.71 -11.18
CA VAL A 28 16.98 -8.07 -11.87
C VAL A 28 15.74 -7.87 -10.98
N PRO A 29 14.72 -7.11 -11.41
CA PRO A 29 13.45 -7.00 -10.68
C PRO A 29 12.70 -8.32 -10.57
N LEU A 30 12.15 -8.63 -9.40
CA LEU A 30 11.47 -9.92 -9.14
C LEU A 30 10.27 -10.16 -10.03
N TYR A 31 9.53 -9.11 -10.42
CA TYR A 31 8.39 -9.27 -11.33
C TYR A 31 8.80 -9.86 -12.69
N LYS A 32 10.05 -9.68 -13.15
CA LYS A 32 10.53 -10.29 -14.40
C LYS A 32 10.68 -11.80 -14.22
N LEU A 33 11.37 -12.21 -13.16
CA LEU A 33 11.54 -13.62 -12.79
C LEU A 33 10.19 -14.32 -12.58
N ALA A 34 9.24 -13.64 -11.90
CA ALA A 34 7.90 -14.17 -11.68
C ALA A 34 7.14 -14.44 -12.98
N ARG A 35 7.29 -13.59 -14.00
CA ARG A 35 6.67 -13.78 -15.33
C ARG A 35 7.31 -14.92 -16.12
N GLU A 36 8.55 -15.26 -15.83
CA GLU A 36 9.25 -16.44 -16.36
C GLU A 36 8.90 -17.73 -15.58
N GLY A 37 7.97 -17.67 -14.60
CA GLY A 37 7.62 -18.79 -13.75
C GLY A 37 8.69 -19.14 -12.70
N LYS A 38 9.75 -18.34 -12.58
CA LYS A 38 10.82 -18.56 -11.60
C LYS A 38 10.37 -18.02 -10.24
N VAL A 39 10.42 -18.88 -9.23
CA VAL A 39 10.19 -18.50 -7.82
C VAL A 39 11.53 -18.43 -7.13
N ILE A 40 11.75 -17.36 -6.36
CA ILE A 40 12.93 -17.22 -5.53
C ILE A 40 12.53 -17.05 -4.07
N ASP A 41 13.41 -17.50 -3.19
CA ASP A 41 13.29 -17.17 -1.78
C ASP A 41 13.55 -15.68 -1.56
N ARG A 42 12.78 -15.09 -0.64
CA ARG A 42 12.79 -13.66 -0.35
C ARG A 42 12.83 -13.51 1.17
N PRO A 43 13.86 -12.87 1.74
CA PRO A 43 13.91 -12.68 3.18
C PRO A 43 12.70 -11.85 3.61
N ALA A 44 12.07 -12.30 4.69
CA ALA A 44 11.01 -11.55 5.33
C ALA A 44 11.56 -10.21 5.84
N ARG A 45 10.70 -9.18 5.84
CA ARG A 45 11.06 -7.84 6.27
C ARG A 45 10.11 -7.39 7.37
N LYS A 46 10.67 -6.76 8.40
CA LYS A 46 9.88 -6.11 9.44
C LYS A 46 8.99 -5.03 8.83
N VAL A 47 7.70 -5.15 9.10
CA VAL A 47 6.67 -4.17 8.77
C VAL A 47 5.83 -3.89 10.02
N ARG A 48 5.06 -2.80 9.99
CA ARG A 48 4.17 -2.45 11.11
C ARG A 48 2.84 -1.93 10.60
N ILE A 49 1.75 -2.41 11.22
CA ILE A 49 0.43 -1.79 11.12
C ILE A 49 0.20 -1.02 12.41
N ASP A 50 0.09 0.31 12.30
CA ASP A 50 -0.18 1.17 13.46
C ASP A 50 -1.65 1.11 13.87
N ARG A 51 -2.55 1.05 12.89
CA ARG A 51 -4.00 0.89 13.11
C ARG A 51 -4.69 0.29 11.89
N TYR A 52 -5.80 -0.39 12.12
CA TYR A 52 -6.71 -0.83 11.08
C TYR A 52 -8.16 -0.48 11.45
N GLU A 53 -9.02 -0.49 10.44
CA GLU A 53 -10.45 -0.27 10.58
C GLU A 53 -11.16 -1.15 9.54
N ILE A 54 -12.12 -1.96 9.99
CA ILE A 54 -13.00 -2.71 9.09
C ILE A 54 -14.15 -1.78 8.71
N LEU A 55 -14.26 -1.44 7.43
CA LEU A 55 -15.25 -0.49 6.93
C LEU A 55 -16.56 -1.19 6.56
N GLU A 56 -16.47 -2.40 6.02
CA GLU A 56 -17.64 -3.15 5.54
C GLU A 56 -17.30 -4.64 5.42
N ILE A 57 -18.25 -5.50 5.78
CA ILE A 57 -18.19 -6.95 5.57
C ILE A 57 -19.39 -7.34 4.70
N ALA A 58 -19.15 -7.56 3.42
CA ALA A 58 -20.14 -7.99 2.43
C ALA A 58 -19.59 -9.23 1.73
N LEU A 59 -19.61 -10.37 2.43
CA LEU A 59 -18.93 -11.59 1.99
C LEU A 59 -19.30 -11.97 0.54
N PRO A 60 -18.32 -12.34 -0.30
CA PRO A 60 -16.93 -12.64 0.05
C PRO A 60 -15.98 -11.42 0.13
N ILE A 61 -16.50 -10.19 0.10
CA ILE A 61 -15.71 -8.95 0.13
C ILE A 61 -15.64 -8.36 1.55
N ILE A 62 -14.43 -8.01 1.97
CA ILE A 62 -14.18 -7.24 3.19
C ILE A 62 -13.46 -5.96 2.78
N ARG A 63 -14.05 -4.80 3.07
CA ARG A 63 -13.41 -3.49 2.87
C ARG A 63 -12.84 -3.03 4.20
N PHE A 64 -11.59 -2.59 4.15
CA PHE A 64 -10.88 -2.15 5.33
C PHE A 64 -9.90 -1.03 4.98
N ARG A 65 -9.45 -0.33 6.02
CA ARG A 65 -8.43 0.71 5.98
C ARG A 65 -7.29 0.32 6.92
N ILE A 66 -6.06 0.57 6.51
CA ILE A 66 -4.87 0.35 7.32
C ILE A 66 -3.96 1.57 7.30
N HIS A 67 -3.30 1.84 8.43
CA HIS A 67 -2.14 2.72 8.52
C HIS A 67 -0.91 1.85 8.77
N CYS A 68 0.03 1.87 7.84
CA CYS A 68 1.18 0.98 7.85
C CYS A 68 2.47 1.73 7.50
N THR A 69 3.60 1.15 7.90
CA THR A 69 4.92 1.67 7.55
C THR A 69 5.28 1.44 6.08
N LYS A 70 6.35 2.11 5.63
CA LYS A 70 6.90 1.92 4.27
C LYS A 70 7.30 0.45 4.04
N GLY A 71 7.18 -0.02 2.80
CA GLY A 71 7.57 -1.38 2.42
C GLY A 71 6.54 -2.45 2.78
N PHE A 72 5.39 -2.07 3.34
CA PHE A 72 4.25 -2.96 3.56
C PHE A 72 3.56 -3.31 2.23
N TYR A 73 3.31 -4.59 2.01
CA TYR A 73 2.61 -5.13 0.85
C TYR A 73 1.18 -5.52 1.22
N VAL A 74 0.21 -4.65 0.86
CA VAL A 74 -1.23 -4.92 1.07
C VAL A 74 -1.69 -6.20 0.38
N ARG A 75 -1.10 -6.53 -0.77
CA ARG A 75 -1.38 -7.79 -1.48
C ARG A 75 -1.00 -9.03 -0.66
N THR A 76 0.19 -9.03 -0.04
CA THR A 76 0.62 -10.11 0.85
C THR A 76 -0.28 -10.16 2.09
N TYR A 77 -0.64 -9.01 2.64
CA TYR A 77 -1.57 -8.94 3.77
C TYR A 77 -2.95 -9.58 3.48
N CYS A 78 -3.56 -9.29 2.32
CA CYS A 78 -4.80 -9.96 1.91
C CYS A 78 -4.64 -11.48 1.76
N HIS A 79 -3.48 -11.93 1.26
CA HIS A 79 -3.16 -13.35 1.16
C HIS A 79 -3.04 -14.00 2.54
N ASP A 80 -2.28 -13.39 3.46
CA ASP A 80 -2.04 -13.90 4.81
C ASP A 80 -3.34 -13.95 5.63
N LEU A 81 -4.20 -12.93 5.52
CA LEU A 81 -5.55 -12.96 6.09
C LEU A 81 -6.36 -14.14 5.54
N GLY A 82 -6.31 -14.34 4.22
CA GLY A 82 -6.95 -15.48 3.56
C GLY A 82 -6.46 -16.84 4.05
N GLN A 83 -5.16 -16.97 4.35
CA GLN A 83 -4.59 -18.18 4.98
C GLN A 83 -5.14 -18.37 6.39
N VAL A 84 -5.24 -17.30 7.18
CA VAL A 84 -5.84 -17.36 8.53
C VAL A 84 -7.32 -17.76 8.47
N PHE A 85 -8.04 -17.34 7.43
CA PHE A 85 -9.44 -17.73 7.21
C PHE A 85 -9.61 -19.15 6.65
N GLY A 86 -8.55 -19.76 6.13
CA GLY A 86 -8.59 -21.11 5.56
C GLY A 86 -9.23 -21.22 4.16
N CYS A 87 -9.60 -20.11 3.54
CA CYS A 87 -10.21 -20.08 2.19
C CYS A 87 -9.35 -19.37 1.14
N GLY A 88 -8.21 -18.79 1.55
CA GLY A 88 -7.41 -17.92 0.70
C GLY A 88 -8.01 -16.53 0.57
N GLY A 89 -7.23 -15.61 0.01
CA GLY A 89 -7.60 -14.20 -0.08
C GLY A 89 -6.71 -13.49 -1.07
N HIS A 90 -7.29 -12.56 -1.82
CA HIS A 90 -6.54 -11.70 -2.72
C HIS A 90 -7.11 -10.29 -2.68
N MET A 91 -6.29 -9.33 -3.09
CA MET A 91 -6.67 -7.93 -3.12
C MET A 91 -7.50 -7.65 -4.37
N ALA A 92 -8.79 -7.36 -4.19
CA ALA A 92 -9.71 -7.01 -5.29
C ALA A 92 -9.54 -5.55 -5.74
N ALA A 93 -9.37 -4.62 -4.79
CA ALA A 93 -9.17 -3.20 -5.05
C ALA A 93 -8.23 -2.59 -4.02
N LEU A 94 -7.50 -1.54 -4.41
CA LEU A 94 -6.63 -0.78 -3.52
C LEU A 94 -6.65 0.70 -3.87
N ALA A 95 -6.88 1.53 -2.86
CA ALA A 95 -6.71 2.97 -2.96
C ALA A 95 -5.76 3.43 -1.86
N ARG A 96 -4.68 4.12 -2.23
CA ARG A 96 -3.79 4.78 -1.27
C ARG A 96 -4.34 6.17 -0.97
N THR A 97 -4.96 6.33 0.20
CA THR A 97 -5.60 7.59 0.61
C THR A 97 -4.63 8.61 1.23
N ARG A 98 -3.44 8.16 1.67
CA ARG A 98 -2.41 9.01 2.27
C ARG A 98 -1.01 8.43 2.04
N SER A 99 0.00 9.29 1.90
CA SER A 99 1.42 8.92 1.91
C SER A 99 2.20 9.98 2.68
N GLY A 100 2.73 9.60 3.86
CA GLY A 100 3.31 10.58 4.78
C GLY A 100 2.31 11.71 5.03
N ASN A 101 2.70 12.95 4.80
CA ASN A 101 1.84 14.13 5.01
C ASN A 101 0.97 14.52 3.81
N PHE A 102 0.94 13.70 2.75
CA PHE A 102 0.17 13.97 1.54
C PHE A 102 -1.10 13.12 1.52
N GLU A 103 -2.25 13.78 1.42
CA GLU A 103 -3.55 13.14 1.34
C GLU A 103 -4.06 13.10 -0.09
N LEU A 104 -4.82 12.05 -0.43
CA LEU A 104 -5.42 11.89 -1.74
C LEU A 104 -6.42 13.01 -2.06
N SER A 105 -7.08 13.58 -1.05
CA SER A 105 -7.98 14.75 -1.19
C SER A 105 -7.29 15.98 -1.76
N LYS A 106 -5.97 16.09 -1.59
CA LYS A 106 -5.14 17.18 -2.13
C LYS A 106 -4.42 16.80 -3.44
N ALA A 107 -4.63 15.57 -3.92
CA ALA A 107 -4.04 15.13 -5.17
C ALA A 107 -4.80 15.72 -6.36
N VAL A 108 -4.05 16.10 -7.39
CA VAL A 108 -4.62 16.55 -8.66
C VAL A 108 -4.81 15.35 -9.58
N ARG A 109 -5.99 15.21 -10.20
CA ARG A 109 -6.22 14.15 -11.18
C ARG A 109 -5.52 14.51 -12.48
N TRP A 110 -5.06 13.50 -13.19
CA TRP A 110 -4.39 13.68 -14.48
C TRP A 110 -5.28 14.42 -15.50
N SER A 111 -6.56 14.07 -15.58
CA SER A 111 -7.53 14.73 -16.47
C SER A 111 -7.70 16.23 -16.18
N ASP A 112 -7.58 16.63 -14.92
CA ASP A 112 -7.68 18.03 -14.53
C ASP A 112 -6.39 18.78 -14.93
N LEU A 113 -5.24 18.11 -14.95
CA LEU A 113 -3.97 18.65 -15.45
C LEU A 113 -3.96 18.80 -16.97
N GLU A 114 -4.51 17.85 -17.72
CA GLU A 114 -4.56 17.89 -19.19
C GLU A 114 -5.42 19.06 -19.70
N THR A 115 -6.46 19.41 -18.95
CA THR A 115 -7.40 20.47 -19.31
C THR A 115 -7.04 21.82 -18.68
N ALA A 116 -6.08 21.85 -17.75
CA ALA A 116 -5.63 23.06 -17.09
C ALA A 116 -4.94 23.99 -18.10
N GLN A 117 -5.51 25.18 -18.30
CA GLN A 117 -4.86 26.24 -19.06
C GLN A 117 -4.06 27.14 -18.13
N GLY A 118 -2.74 27.14 -18.29
CA GLY A 118 -1.84 28.09 -17.64
C GLY A 118 -1.31 27.66 -16.27
N ILE A 119 -0.26 28.37 -15.84
CA ILE A 119 0.50 28.08 -14.62
C ILE A 119 -0.32 28.33 -13.33
N ASP A 120 -1.36 29.15 -13.40
CA ASP A 120 -2.19 29.56 -12.25
C ASP A 120 -3.00 28.40 -11.65
N TYR A 121 -3.40 27.43 -12.48
CA TYR A 121 -4.03 26.22 -11.97
C TYR A 121 -3.04 25.37 -11.18
N LEU A 122 -1.82 25.19 -11.70
CA LEU A 122 -0.77 24.43 -11.03
C LEU A 122 -0.34 25.12 -9.74
N ALA A 123 -0.17 26.45 -9.75
CA ALA A 123 0.28 27.24 -8.62
C ALA A 123 -0.57 27.00 -7.34
N ARG A 124 -1.88 26.79 -7.49
CA ARG A 124 -2.81 26.50 -6.38
C ARG A 124 -2.59 25.13 -5.73
N HIS A 125 -1.90 24.22 -6.40
CA HIS A 125 -1.63 22.86 -5.96
C HIS A 125 -0.14 22.62 -5.64
N LEU A 126 0.71 23.63 -5.84
CA LEU A 126 2.12 23.57 -5.47
C LEU A 126 2.29 23.77 -3.97
N ILE A 127 3.27 23.08 -3.41
CA ILE A 127 3.75 23.29 -2.04
C ILE A 127 5.08 24.01 -2.16
N SER A 128 5.20 25.18 -1.54
CA SER A 128 6.43 25.96 -1.59
C SER A 128 7.58 25.26 -0.85
N LEU A 129 8.83 25.61 -1.21
CA LEU A 129 10.02 25.09 -0.53
C LEU A 129 10.02 25.36 1.00
N PRO A 130 9.60 26.54 1.49
CA PRO A 130 9.46 26.77 2.92
C PRO A 130 8.38 25.90 3.57
N GLU A 131 7.26 25.65 2.90
CA GLU A 131 6.20 24.78 3.44
C GLU A 131 6.66 23.33 3.51
N ILE A 132 7.24 22.78 2.43
CA ILE A 132 7.72 21.40 2.42
C ILE A 132 8.86 21.17 3.42
N SER A 133 9.71 22.16 3.66
CA SER A 133 10.79 22.03 4.67
C SER A 133 10.27 21.96 6.11
N ARG A 134 9.10 22.55 6.39
CA ARG A 134 8.42 22.47 7.70
C ARG A 134 7.64 21.17 7.88
N ILE A 135 7.30 20.48 6.79
CA ILE A 135 6.68 19.17 6.81
C ILE A 135 7.72 18.17 7.33
N ARG A 136 7.66 17.85 8.62
CA ARG A 136 8.53 16.84 9.24
C ARG A 136 8.32 15.50 8.55
N ARG A 137 9.43 14.78 8.30
CA ARG A 137 9.38 13.36 7.90
C ARG A 137 8.82 12.56 9.08
N THR A 138 7.50 12.38 9.11
CA THR A 138 6.82 11.39 9.95
C THR A 138 7.04 10.00 9.38
#